data_AF-A0A2E7U110-F1
#
_entry.id   AF-A0A2E7U110-F1
#
_cell.length_a   1.000
_cell.length_b   1.000
_cell.length_c   1.000
_cell.angle_alpha   90.00
_cell.angle_beta   90.00
_cell.angle_gamma   90.00
#
_symmetry.space_group_name_H-M   'P 1'
#
loop_
_entity.id
_entity.type
_entity.pdbx_description
1 polymer ?
#
loop_
_entity_poly.entity_id
_entity_poly.type
_entity_poly.pdbx_seq_one_letter_code
_entity_poly.pdbx_strand_id
1 'polypeptide(L)'
;MTTPASEGRFVGIQISPISFVDEGVDTVLDTLKDRVGINVLMLGTVSWLGLKSGRSISHELDGWPDHGVPEPYQMRGGAYFDPDPRYYTDTFMADFRSRDPEFTGRDILKMVIPAAHERGMKVYIELMEPFFKYAGHGSAGTVEIPTLAQAMEVDLLGRLGSDPSTSNPGYRRWIHSMIEDQVRNHPIDGVMWCNERNSPLDTLIQGGAPGDFSEPARKEATERGIDVERCRQALLRLYDFMQEAAAGKQFPDGPLITFLRVLLDNPEALIWEKFWLERNKDLDRELYGLVKWCKPELPFGLNVWNRNHFNPIRRAQWPWAEQTLYADFVKPITYQHQAGEVWSRELSFFRTTILRDFEPDEATRALFRILGLNEAPFAELVATGMDPDSYVHGQCADALRGVDGKAKVYMGIGVDAPRTLPETAKCSRDIVYRSVLATYRAGGHGVVLAPNYASMHLTHLDGVAEALDELDQK
;
A
#
# COMPACT_ATOMS: atom_id res chain seq x y z
N MET A 1 -25.86 24.23 11.04
CA MET A 1 -24.96 23.48 11.95
C MET A 1 -23.57 24.00 11.67
N THR A 2 -22.90 24.54 12.68
CA THR A 2 -21.54 25.07 12.55
C THR A 2 -20.58 23.89 12.47
N THR A 3 -19.90 23.74 11.33
CA THR A 3 -18.86 22.71 11.11
C THR A 3 -17.80 22.80 12.21
N PRO A 4 -17.35 21.68 12.79
CA PRO A 4 -16.35 21.70 13.84
C PRO A 4 -14.99 22.09 13.25
N ALA A 5 -14.25 22.92 13.97
CA ALA A 5 -12.87 23.19 13.65
C ALA A 5 -12.05 21.95 14.03
N SER A 6 -11.52 21.20 13.06
CA SER A 6 -10.56 20.11 13.30
C SER A 6 -9.20 20.59 13.79
N GLU A 7 -9.13 21.78 14.40
CA GLU A 7 -7.92 22.48 14.83
C GLU A 7 -7.09 21.58 15.74
N GLY A 8 -6.14 20.86 15.14
CA GLY A 8 -5.17 20.02 15.84
C GLY A 8 -5.14 18.54 15.43
N ARG A 9 -6.16 17.98 14.76
CA ARG A 9 -6.17 16.55 14.35
C ARG A 9 -5.74 16.37 12.90
N PHE A 10 -5.03 15.29 12.58
CA PHE A 10 -4.67 14.95 11.20
C PHE A 10 -5.79 14.14 10.55
N VAL A 11 -6.53 14.74 9.62
CA VAL A 11 -7.63 14.09 8.89
C VAL A 11 -7.34 14.14 7.40
N GLY A 12 -6.73 13.08 6.91
CA GLY A 12 -6.29 12.94 5.53
C GLY A 12 -7.27 12.17 4.65
N ILE A 13 -7.19 12.37 3.34
CA ILE A 13 -7.87 11.54 2.33
C ILE A 13 -6.97 11.27 1.13
N GLN A 14 -6.92 10.01 0.69
CA GLN A 14 -6.31 9.62 -0.58
C GLN A 14 -7.24 10.00 -1.72
N ILE A 15 -6.73 10.81 -2.65
CA ILE A 15 -7.53 11.37 -3.73
C ILE A 15 -6.82 11.26 -5.07
N SER A 16 -7.55 10.72 -6.03
CA SER A 16 -7.15 10.65 -7.42
C SER A 16 -7.16 12.03 -8.08
N PRO A 17 -6.21 12.32 -9.00
CA PRO A 17 -6.24 13.52 -9.81
C PRO A 17 -7.51 13.63 -10.68
N ILE A 18 -8.17 12.51 -11.01
CA ILE A 18 -9.38 12.51 -11.86
C ILE A 18 -10.57 13.19 -11.17
N SER A 19 -10.66 13.15 -9.84
CA SER A 19 -11.77 13.76 -9.10
C SER A 19 -11.83 15.27 -9.33
N PHE A 20 -10.67 15.93 -9.39
CA PHE A 20 -10.60 17.38 -9.67
C PHE A 20 -10.92 17.72 -11.13
N VAL A 21 -10.73 16.77 -12.05
CA VAL A 21 -11.09 16.90 -13.46
C VAL A 21 -12.59 16.73 -13.66
N ASP A 22 -13.17 15.73 -13.00
CA ASP A 22 -14.58 15.36 -13.12
C ASP A 22 -15.50 16.37 -12.40
N GLU A 23 -15.11 16.85 -11.22
CA GLU A 23 -15.98 17.62 -10.32
C GLU A 23 -15.58 19.10 -10.19
N GLY A 24 -14.34 19.43 -10.57
CA GLY A 24 -13.75 20.76 -10.38
C GLY A 24 -13.05 20.93 -9.03
N VAL A 25 -11.99 21.75 -9.02
CA VAL A 25 -11.13 21.92 -7.84
C VAL A 25 -11.89 22.46 -6.63
N ASP A 26 -12.59 23.58 -6.78
CA ASP A 26 -13.30 24.22 -5.67
C ASP A 26 -14.38 23.29 -5.08
N THR A 27 -15.20 22.67 -5.93
CA THR A 27 -16.26 21.75 -5.51
C THR A 27 -15.72 20.62 -4.63
N VAL A 28 -14.64 19.97 -5.06
CA VAL A 28 -14.01 18.85 -4.32
C VAL A 28 -13.47 19.35 -2.99
N LEU A 29 -12.71 20.45 -3.00
CA LEU A 29 -12.09 20.98 -1.78
C LEU A 29 -13.14 21.44 -0.76
N ASP A 30 -14.18 22.16 -1.21
CA ASP A 30 -15.28 22.62 -0.36
C ASP A 30 -16.06 21.43 0.20
N THR A 31 -16.33 20.40 -0.60
CA THR A 31 -17.01 19.18 -0.14
C THR A 31 -16.17 18.47 0.94
N LEU A 32 -14.89 18.22 0.67
CA LEU A 32 -14.02 17.51 1.61
C LEU A 32 -13.82 18.29 2.91
N LYS A 33 -13.66 19.61 2.82
CA LYS A 33 -13.50 20.46 4.00
C LYS A 33 -14.80 20.60 4.79
N ASP A 34 -15.87 21.07 4.14
CA ASP A 34 -17.05 21.57 4.85
C ASP A 34 -18.02 20.46 5.23
N ARG A 35 -18.10 19.38 4.43
CA ARG A 35 -18.96 18.23 4.72
C ARG A 35 -18.27 17.17 5.56
N VAL A 36 -16.99 16.89 5.30
CA VAL A 36 -16.28 15.74 5.88
C VAL A 36 -15.29 16.13 6.98
N GLY A 37 -14.73 17.35 6.94
CA GLY A 37 -13.72 17.81 7.90
C GLY A 37 -12.28 17.44 7.52
N ILE A 38 -12.02 17.15 6.24
CA ILE A 38 -10.67 16.87 5.73
C ILE A 38 -9.80 18.12 5.82
N ASN A 39 -8.56 17.96 6.30
CA ASN A 39 -7.55 19.01 6.31
C ASN A 39 -6.22 18.63 5.65
N VAL A 40 -6.06 17.38 5.19
CA VAL A 40 -4.91 16.95 4.39
C VAL A 40 -5.36 16.15 3.17
N LEU A 41 -4.86 16.52 1.99
CA LEU A 41 -5.00 15.75 0.77
C LEU A 41 -3.75 14.88 0.57
N MET A 42 -3.94 13.58 0.33
CA MET A 42 -2.92 12.67 -0.15
C MET A 42 -3.14 12.48 -1.66
N LEU A 43 -2.48 13.32 -2.46
CA LEU A 43 -2.74 13.47 -3.87
C LEU A 43 -1.89 12.49 -4.69
N GLY A 44 -2.53 11.59 -5.42
CA GLY A 44 -1.83 10.68 -6.34
C GLY A 44 -1.23 11.45 -7.53
N THR A 45 0.09 11.59 -7.58
CA THR A 45 0.76 12.39 -8.62
C THR A 45 1.35 11.57 -9.75
N VAL A 46 1.66 10.30 -9.50
CA VAL A 46 2.16 9.35 -10.50
C VAL A 46 1.52 7.99 -10.25
N SER A 47 0.83 7.45 -11.25
CA SER A 47 0.32 6.09 -11.17
C SER A 47 -0.09 5.52 -12.52
N TRP A 48 -0.09 4.19 -12.59
CA TRP A 48 -0.73 3.40 -13.62
C TRP A 48 -1.78 2.43 -13.02
N LEU A 49 -2.16 2.65 -11.75
CA LEU A 49 -3.18 1.90 -11.04
C LEU A 49 -4.53 2.61 -11.07
N GLY A 50 -5.55 1.99 -11.66
CA GLY A 50 -6.92 2.53 -11.67
C GLY A 50 -7.45 2.79 -10.26
N LEU A 51 -7.06 1.96 -9.29
CA LEU A 51 -7.38 2.17 -7.88
C LEU A 51 -6.88 3.52 -7.33
N LYS A 52 -5.74 4.03 -7.81
CA LYS A 52 -5.08 5.24 -7.27
C LYS A 52 -5.40 6.49 -8.07
N SER A 53 -5.47 6.37 -9.39
CA SER A 53 -5.60 7.52 -10.29
C SER A 53 -6.82 7.46 -11.20
N GLY A 54 -7.62 6.40 -11.10
CA GLY A 54 -8.86 6.25 -11.86
C GLY A 54 -10.11 6.49 -11.04
N ARG A 55 -11.25 6.16 -11.67
CA ARG A 55 -12.59 6.11 -11.06
C ARG A 55 -12.83 4.74 -10.41
N SER A 56 -13.96 4.58 -9.72
CA SER A 56 -14.33 3.32 -9.05
C SER A 56 -14.18 2.09 -9.96
N ILE A 57 -13.34 1.15 -9.51
CA ILE A 57 -13.03 -0.10 -10.23
C ILE A 57 -13.98 -1.25 -9.85
N SER A 58 -14.75 -1.10 -8.78
CA SER A 58 -15.73 -2.09 -8.31
C SER A 58 -17.17 -1.67 -8.58
N HIS A 59 -17.40 -0.66 -9.44
CA HIS A 59 -18.74 -0.12 -9.74
C HIS A 59 -19.75 -1.18 -10.20
N GLU A 60 -19.30 -2.27 -10.82
CA GLU A 60 -20.18 -3.40 -11.20
C GLU A 60 -20.77 -4.12 -9.97
N LEU A 61 -20.05 -4.14 -8.85
CA LEU A 61 -20.48 -4.76 -7.59
C LEU A 61 -21.05 -3.75 -6.59
N ASP A 62 -20.50 -2.55 -6.56
CA ASP A 62 -20.77 -1.54 -5.53
C ASP A 62 -21.70 -0.43 -6.01
N GLY A 63 -21.88 -0.30 -7.32
CA GLY A 63 -22.48 0.89 -7.93
C GLY A 63 -21.47 2.04 -8.04
N TRP A 64 -21.88 3.09 -8.75
CA TRP A 64 -21.12 4.33 -8.80
C TRP A 64 -21.31 5.14 -7.52
N PRO A 65 -20.27 5.86 -7.05
CA PRO A 65 -20.40 6.83 -5.98
C PRO A 65 -21.48 7.89 -6.26
N ASP A 66 -21.93 8.56 -5.21
CA ASP A 66 -22.92 9.64 -5.24
C ASP A 66 -22.35 11.01 -5.68
N HIS A 67 -21.17 10.99 -6.30
CA HIS A 67 -20.45 12.14 -6.86
C HIS A 67 -19.50 11.71 -7.98
N GLY A 68 -18.86 12.67 -8.66
CA GLY A 68 -17.99 12.38 -9.81
C GLY A 68 -18.73 11.93 -11.06
N VAL A 69 -17.99 11.59 -12.11
CA VAL A 69 -18.56 11.08 -13.36
C VAL A 69 -18.77 9.57 -13.25
N PRO A 70 -20.02 9.06 -13.40
CA PRO A 70 -20.35 7.65 -13.19
C PRO A 70 -20.11 6.80 -14.46
N GLU A 71 -18.89 6.85 -14.99
CA GLU A 71 -18.51 6.14 -16.21
C GLU A 71 -17.14 5.47 -16.08
N PRO A 72 -16.92 4.28 -16.67
CA PRO A 72 -15.62 3.63 -16.66
C PRO A 72 -14.52 4.52 -17.23
N TYR A 73 -13.34 4.49 -16.62
CA TYR A 73 -12.18 5.26 -17.07
C TYR A 73 -11.09 4.33 -17.61
N GLN A 74 -10.80 4.43 -18.91
CA GLN A 74 -9.72 3.69 -19.55
C GLN A 74 -8.37 4.39 -19.35
N MET A 75 -7.88 4.30 -18.11
CA MET A 75 -6.66 4.97 -17.71
C MET A 75 -5.42 4.40 -18.42
N ARG A 76 -4.63 5.28 -19.06
CA ARG A 76 -3.29 4.95 -19.56
C ARG A 76 -2.22 5.17 -18.51
N GLY A 77 -2.42 6.10 -17.57
CA GLY A 77 -1.50 6.37 -16.47
C GLY A 77 -0.28 7.21 -16.83
N GLY A 78 0.54 7.50 -15.82
CA GLY A 78 1.73 8.35 -15.91
C GLY A 78 1.83 9.35 -14.77
N ALA A 79 2.62 10.40 -14.97
CA ALA A 79 2.62 11.59 -14.14
C ALA A 79 1.44 12.51 -14.49
N TYR A 80 0.72 12.95 -13.46
CA TYR A 80 -0.42 13.88 -13.56
C TYR A 80 -0.05 15.35 -13.29
N PHE A 81 1.24 15.60 -13.03
CA PHE A 81 1.88 16.92 -12.99
C PHE A 81 2.83 17.07 -14.18
N ASP A 82 3.41 18.24 -14.43
CA ASP A 82 4.41 18.44 -15.49
C ASP A 82 5.84 18.17 -14.95
N PRO A 83 6.48 17.01 -15.26
CA PRO A 83 7.81 16.73 -14.77
C PRO A 83 8.83 17.69 -15.34
N ASP A 84 9.73 18.19 -14.49
CA ASP A 84 10.79 19.09 -14.91
C ASP A 84 11.94 18.29 -15.55
N PRO A 85 12.21 18.44 -16.87
CA PRO A 85 13.18 17.61 -17.58
C PRO A 85 14.59 17.64 -17.00
N ARG A 86 14.94 18.67 -16.21
CA ARG A 86 16.25 18.80 -15.56
C ARG A 86 16.56 17.66 -14.60
N TYR A 87 15.55 17.05 -13.98
CA TYR A 87 15.74 15.96 -13.00
C TYR A 87 15.85 14.57 -13.66
N TYR A 88 15.51 14.45 -14.95
CA TYR A 88 15.38 13.14 -15.61
C TYR A 88 16.45 12.88 -16.69
N THR A 89 17.47 13.72 -16.80
CA THR A 89 18.52 13.61 -17.83
C THR A 89 19.30 12.29 -17.77
N ASP A 90 19.47 11.73 -16.57
CA ASP A 90 20.24 10.49 -16.32
C ASP A 90 19.35 9.30 -15.93
N THR A 91 18.07 9.36 -16.29
CA THR A 91 17.09 8.30 -16.05
C THR A 91 16.82 7.51 -17.33
N PHE A 92 16.47 6.24 -17.18
CA PHE A 92 16.12 5.38 -18.33
C PHE A 92 14.71 5.71 -18.90
N MET A 93 13.94 6.54 -18.20
CA MET A 93 12.61 7.00 -18.60
C MET A 93 12.39 8.47 -18.20
N ALA A 94 12.58 9.36 -19.16
CA ALA A 94 12.39 10.80 -18.97
C ALA A 94 10.97 11.29 -19.32
N ASP A 95 10.33 10.71 -20.34
CA ASP A 95 8.93 10.99 -20.70
C ASP A 95 8.01 9.93 -20.11
N PHE A 96 7.36 10.28 -19.01
CA PHE A 96 6.35 9.46 -18.34
C PHE A 96 5.11 10.29 -17.99
N ARG A 97 4.92 11.45 -18.64
CA ARG A 97 3.72 12.27 -18.48
C ARG A 97 2.50 11.47 -18.92
N SER A 98 1.40 11.57 -18.16
CA SER A 98 0.14 10.95 -18.56
C SER A 98 -0.29 11.46 -19.94
N ARG A 99 -0.68 10.51 -20.80
CA ARG A 99 -1.22 10.74 -22.14
C ARG A 99 -2.73 10.57 -22.18
N ASP A 100 -3.36 10.57 -21.02
CA ASP A 100 -4.81 10.52 -20.89
C ASP A 100 -5.43 11.84 -21.39
N PRO A 101 -6.44 11.80 -22.28
CA PRO A 101 -7.04 13.00 -22.84
C PRO A 101 -7.51 14.01 -21.79
N GLU A 102 -8.06 13.52 -20.68
CA GLU A 102 -8.59 14.27 -19.54
C GLU A 102 -7.54 15.15 -18.86
N PHE A 103 -6.25 14.81 -18.99
CA PHE A 103 -5.13 15.52 -18.39
C PHE A 103 -4.32 16.35 -19.38
N THR A 104 -4.77 16.48 -20.63
CA THR A 104 -4.12 17.32 -21.65
C THR A 104 -4.03 18.76 -21.16
N GLY A 105 -2.79 19.25 -20.97
CA GLY A 105 -2.52 20.62 -20.51
C GLY A 105 -2.88 20.88 -19.05
N ARG A 106 -3.10 19.85 -18.23
CA ARG A 106 -3.52 19.97 -16.83
C ARG A 106 -2.48 19.40 -15.88
N ASP A 107 -1.82 20.27 -15.13
CA ASP A 107 -0.91 19.91 -14.05
C ASP A 107 -1.67 19.91 -12.72
N ILE A 108 -1.85 18.72 -12.13
CA ILE A 108 -2.68 18.58 -10.94
C ILE A 108 -2.10 19.31 -9.73
N LEU A 109 -0.78 19.40 -9.59
CA LEU A 109 -0.15 20.08 -8.47
C LEU A 109 -0.39 21.59 -8.57
N LYS A 110 -0.30 22.16 -9.79
CA LYS A 110 -0.60 23.58 -10.02
C LYS A 110 -2.08 23.91 -9.83
N MET A 111 -2.97 22.98 -10.18
CA MET A 111 -4.42 23.14 -10.03
C MET A 111 -4.85 23.11 -8.56
N VAL A 112 -4.31 22.17 -7.77
CA VAL A 112 -4.86 21.85 -6.44
C VAL A 112 -4.16 22.62 -5.32
N ILE A 113 -2.84 22.76 -5.34
CA ILE A 113 -2.08 23.30 -4.19
C ILE A 113 -2.54 24.71 -3.80
N PRO A 114 -2.63 25.70 -4.71
CA PRO A 114 -3.02 27.05 -4.32
C PRO A 114 -4.43 27.10 -3.70
N ALA A 115 -5.39 26.43 -4.33
CA ALA A 115 -6.78 26.40 -3.88
C ALA A 115 -6.97 25.66 -2.54
N ALA A 116 -6.17 24.61 -2.28
CA ALA A 116 -6.15 23.91 -1.01
C ALA A 116 -5.55 24.77 0.11
N HIS A 117 -4.43 25.45 -0.18
CA HIS A 117 -3.76 26.35 0.78
C HIS A 117 -4.63 27.54 1.17
N GLU A 118 -5.37 28.14 0.22
CA GLU A 118 -6.36 29.20 0.50
C GLU A 118 -7.44 28.77 1.50
N ARG A 119 -7.74 27.46 1.53
CA ARG A 119 -8.72 26.86 2.45
C ARG A 119 -8.12 26.38 3.76
N GLY A 120 -6.80 26.50 3.95
CA GLY A 120 -6.07 25.99 5.11
C GLY A 120 -5.83 24.48 5.09
N MET A 121 -6.00 23.83 3.93
CA MET A 121 -5.73 22.40 3.76
C MET A 121 -4.28 22.17 3.33
N LYS A 122 -3.68 21.07 3.76
CA LYS A 122 -2.35 20.64 3.37
C LYS A 122 -2.42 19.69 2.16
N VAL A 123 -1.39 19.68 1.32
CA VAL A 123 -1.26 18.76 0.18
C VAL A 123 0.00 17.94 0.31
N TYR A 124 -0.18 16.63 0.50
CA TYR A 124 0.87 15.63 0.50
C TYR A 124 0.84 14.92 -0.84
N ILE A 125 2.00 14.67 -1.44
CA ILE A 125 2.05 13.78 -2.61
C ILE A 125 1.97 12.33 -2.16
N GLU A 126 1.25 11.52 -2.91
CA GLU A 126 1.20 10.07 -2.74
C GLU A 126 1.80 9.37 -3.94
N LEU A 127 2.76 8.48 -3.67
CA LEU A 127 3.35 7.58 -4.66
C LEU A 127 3.35 6.15 -4.13
N MET A 128 3.13 5.18 -5.04
CA MET A 128 3.07 3.75 -4.71
C MET A 128 3.93 2.92 -5.64
N GLU A 129 4.82 2.10 -5.06
CA GLU A 129 5.67 1.12 -5.75
C GLU A 129 5.15 -0.31 -5.52
N PRO A 130 5.08 -1.14 -6.58
CA PRO A 130 5.20 -0.76 -8.00
C PRO A 130 4.03 0.14 -8.43
N PHE A 131 4.31 1.07 -9.36
CA PHE A 131 3.31 2.02 -9.87
C PHE A 131 2.23 1.37 -10.75
N PHE A 132 2.29 0.05 -10.93
CA PHE A 132 1.48 -0.78 -11.80
C PHE A 132 1.33 -2.17 -11.14
N LYS A 133 0.11 -2.67 -11.00
CA LYS A 133 -0.21 -3.94 -10.33
C LYS A 133 -1.40 -4.54 -11.05
N TYR A 134 -1.17 -5.69 -11.66
CA TYR A 134 -1.93 -6.12 -12.84
C TYR A 134 -3.24 -6.87 -12.55
N ALA A 135 -3.51 -7.28 -11.31
CA ALA A 135 -4.74 -8.02 -10.96
C ALA A 135 -5.60 -7.27 -9.93
N GLY A 136 -6.88 -7.05 -10.25
CA GLY A 136 -7.89 -6.55 -9.30
C GLY A 136 -7.79 -5.09 -8.85
N HIS A 137 -6.84 -4.32 -9.39
CA HIS A 137 -6.59 -2.91 -9.01
C HIS A 137 -6.85 -1.92 -10.16
N GLY A 138 -7.59 -2.35 -11.18
CA GLY A 138 -7.96 -1.51 -12.34
C GLY A 138 -6.80 -1.12 -13.26
N SER A 139 -5.63 -1.74 -13.13
CA SER A 139 -4.60 -1.66 -14.16
C SER A 139 -5.07 -2.42 -15.39
N ALA A 140 -4.98 -1.83 -16.58
CA ALA A 140 -5.02 -2.63 -17.80
C ALA A 140 -3.87 -3.64 -17.72
N GLY A 141 -4.08 -4.89 -18.15
CA GLY A 141 -2.98 -5.88 -18.27
C GLY A 141 -1.89 -5.45 -19.27
N THR A 142 -2.09 -4.32 -19.95
CA THR A 142 -1.27 -3.78 -21.03
C THR A 142 -0.99 -2.28 -20.84
N VAL A 143 -0.57 -1.88 -19.64
CA VAL A 143 -0.07 -0.51 -19.46
C VAL A 143 1.30 -0.42 -20.14
N GLU A 144 1.40 0.41 -21.18
CA GLU A 144 2.67 0.72 -21.83
C GLU A 144 3.45 1.72 -20.97
N ILE A 145 4.38 1.19 -20.18
CA ILE A 145 5.41 1.98 -19.52
C ILE A 145 6.70 1.78 -20.33
N PRO A 146 7.09 2.75 -21.18
CA PRO A 146 8.26 2.61 -22.04
C PRO A 146 9.49 2.22 -21.24
N THR A 147 10.34 1.36 -21.82
CA THR A 147 11.64 0.93 -21.28
C THR A 147 11.65 0.25 -19.90
N LEU A 148 10.51 0.18 -19.18
CA LEU A 148 10.40 -0.44 -17.86
C LEU A 148 10.87 -1.90 -17.82
N ALA A 149 10.65 -2.66 -18.90
CA ALA A 149 11.13 -4.04 -19.03
C ALA A 149 12.65 -4.17 -18.79
N GLN A 150 13.44 -3.12 -19.04
CA GLN A 150 14.88 -3.07 -18.81
C GLN A 150 15.26 -2.96 -17.32
N ALA A 151 14.29 -2.60 -16.49
CA ALA A 151 14.42 -2.41 -15.06
C ALA A 151 13.79 -3.54 -14.23
N MET A 152 13.16 -4.52 -14.87
CA MET A 152 12.47 -5.62 -14.18
C MET A 152 13.44 -6.56 -13.48
N GLU A 153 12.96 -7.17 -12.40
CA GLU A 153 13.67 -8.26 -11.74
C GLU A 153 13.72 -9.50 -12.65
N VAL A 154 14.62 -10.42 -12.30
CA VAL A 154 14.68 -11.76 -12.91
C VAL A 154 14.36 -12.78 -11.82
N ASP A 155 13.46 -13.72 -12.09
CA ASP A 155 13.15 -14.77 -11.12
C ASP A 155 14.26 -15.84 -11.04
N LEU A 156 14.17 -16.73 -10.04
CA LEU A 156 15.14 -17.82 -9.85
C LEU A 156 15.26 -18.81 -11.02
N LEU A 157 14.29 -18.80 -11.95
CA LEU A 157 14.28 -19.60 -13.18
C LEU A 157 14.85 -18.84 -14.39
N GLY A 158 15.28 -17.58 -14.22
CA GLY A 158 15.89 -16.78 -15.27
C GLY A 158 14.88 -16.04 -16.15
N ARG A 159 13.62 -15.93 -15.73
CA ARG A 159 12.56 -15.23 -16.47
C ARG A 159 12.43 -13.79 -15.97
N LEU A 160 12.05 -12.86 -16.84
CA LEU A 160 11.67 -11.52 -16.40
C LEU A 160 10.46 -11.62 -15.45
N GLY A 161 10.57 -10.97 -14.30
CA GLY A 161 9.55 -10.94 -13.25
C GLY A 161 8.44 -9.90 -13.50
N SER A 162 7.55 -9.78 -12.52
CA SER A 162 6.42 -8.83 -12.53
C SER A 162 6.70 -7.52 -11.81
N ASP A 163 7.83 -7.41 -11.13
CA ASP A 163 8.22 -6.25 -10.34
C ASP A 163 9.57 -5.67 -10.80
N PRO A 164 9.81 -4.36 -10.64
CA PRO A 164 11.13 -3.76 -10.87
C PRO A 164 12.21 -4.36 -9.97
N SER A 165 13.44 -4.48 -10.46
CA SER A 165 14.56 -4.92 -9.64
C SER A 165 14.79 -3.98 -8.46
N THR A 166 14.98 -4.55 -7.26
CA THR A 166 15.29 -3.78 -6.03
C THR A 166 16.68 -3.12 -6.10
N SER A 167 17.57 -3.65 -6.92
CA SER A 167 18.96 -3.21 -7.07
C SER A 167 19.25 -2.48 -8.39
N ASN A 168 18.29 -2.34 -9.30
CA ASN A 168 18.55 -1.66 -10.57
C ASN A 168 18.81 -0.15 -10.36
N PRO A 169 20.02 0.36 -10.65
CA PRO A 169 20.37 1.74 -10.37
C PRO A 169 19.58 2.74 -11.23
N GLY A 170 19.17 2.35 -12.45
CA GLY A 170 18.33 3.18 -13.31
C GLY A 170 16.93 3.36 -12.71
N TYR A 171 16.33 2.28 -12.20
CA TYR A 171 15.02 2.32 -11.53
C TYR A 171 15.05 3.20 -10.28
N ARG A 172 16.05 2.99 -9.43
CA ARG A 172 16.21 3.79 -8.20
C ARG A 172 16.43 5.27 -8.51
N ARG A 173 17.30 5.60 -9.47
CA ARG A 173 17.50 6.99 -9.92
C ARG A 173 16.20 7.61 -10.42
N TRP A 174 15.41 6.88 -11.21
CA TRP A 174 14.14 7.40 -11.71
C TRP A 174 13.17 7.75 -10.57
N ILE A 175 13.05 6.90 -9.55
CA ILE A 175 12.24 7.19 -8.36
C ILE A 175 12.79 8.39 -7.57
N HIS A 176 14.11 8.47 -7.37
CA HIS A 176 14.74 9.61 -6.71
C HIS A 176 14.44 10.91 -7.46
N SER A 177 14.58 10.92 -8.79
CA SER A 177 14.25 12.08 -9.63
C SER A 177 12.79 12.49 -9.49
N MET A 178 11.84 11.54 -9.48
CA MET A 178 10.41 11.83 -9.28
C MET A 178 10.11 12.50 -7.94
N ILE A 179 10.75 12.04 -6.86
CA ILE A 179 10.58 12.61 -5.53
C ILE A 179 11.26 13.98 -5.44
N GLU A 180 12.50 14.10 -5.92
CA GLU A 180 13.25 15.36 -5.84
C GLU A 180 12.58 16.49 -6.64
N ASP A 181 12.11 16.20 -7.86
CA ASP A 181 11.39 17.15 -8.70
C ASP A 181 10.19 17.73 -7.96
N GLN A 182 9.28 16.87 -7.48
CA GLN A 182 8.08 17.30 -6.78
C GLN A 182 8.39 18.06 -5.48
N VAL A 183 9.35 17.56 -4.69
CA VAL A 183 9.74 18.18 -3.42
C VAL A 183 10.37 19.54 -3.64
N ARG A 184 11.21 19.75 -4.67
CA ARG A 184 11.90 21.03 -4.90
C ARG A 184 11.06 22.04 -5.65
N ASN A 185 10.27 21.59 -6.62
CA ASN A 185 9.57 22.49 -7.55
C ASN A 185 8.16 22.89 -7.09
N HIS A 186 7.57 22.18 -6.12
CA HIS A 186 6.21 22.46 -5.66
C HIS A 186 6.15 22.78 -4.15
N PRO A 187 5.24 23.68 -3.72
CA PRO A 187 5.05 23.99 -2.31
C PRO A 187 4.16 22.93 -1.63
N ILE A 188 4.58 21.66 -1.66
CA ILE A 188 3.89 20.55 -1.00
C ILE A 188 4.15 20.56 0.52
N ASP A 189 3.25 19.94 1.28
CA ASP A 189 3.24 19.91 2.74
C ASP A 189 3.69 18.57 3.35
N GLY A 190 3.91 17.55 2.50
CA GLY A 190 4.44 16.26 2.91
C GLY A 190 4.52 15.25 1.77
N VAL A 191 5.07 14.09 2.08
CA VAL A 191 5.22 12.95 1.17
C VAL A 191 4.69 11.70 1.87
N MET A 192 3.81 10.97 1.21
CA MET A 192 3.41 9.63 1.60
C MET A 192 3.92 8.64 0.55
N TRP A 193 4.78 7.74 0.98
CA TRP A 193 5.37 6.70 0.15
C TRP A 193 4.77 5.34 0.50
N CYS A 194 4.43 4.56 -0.52
CA CYS A 194 3.86 3.23 -0.39
C CYS A 194 4.73 2.22 -1.14
N ASN A 195 5.12 1.13 -0.46
CA ASN A 195 5.91 0.04 -1.04
C ASN A 195 5.21 -1.29 -0.71
N GLU A 196 4.63 -1.93 -1.73
CA GLU A 196 3.80 -3.14 -1.58
C GLU A 196 4.30 -4.31 -2.43
N ARG A 197 5.50 -4.78 -2.09
CA ARG A 197 6.14 -5.93 -2.73
C ARG A 197 6.14 -7.18 -1.87
N ASN A 198 6.06 -8.33 -2.53
CA ASN A 198 6.22 -9.64 -1.92
C ASN A 198 7.71 -9.96 -1.83
N SER A 199 8.17 -10.41 -0.66
CA SER A 199 9.53 -10.91 -0.51
C SER A 199 9.72 -12.28 -1.18
N PRO A 200 10.96 -12.80 -1.26
CA PRO A 200 11.19 -14.13 -1.80
C PRO A 200 10.37 -15.25 -1.13
N LEU A 201 10.32 -15.29 0.20
CA LEU A 201 9.52 -16.26 0.95
C LEU A 201 8.01 -16.05 0.76
N ASP A 202 7.54 -14.80 0.75
CA ASP A 202 6.14 -14.48 0.44
C ASP A 202 5.75 -15.06 -0.93
N THR A 203 6.58 -14.81 -1.94
CA THR A 203 6.36 -15.26 -3.31
C THR A 203 6.34 -16.78 -3.41
N LEU A 204 7.25 -17.48 -2.72
CA LEU A 204 7.27 -18.95 -2.64
C LEU A 204 5.99 -19.52 -2.04
N ILE A 205 5.52 -18.97 -0.93
CA ILE A 205 4.30 -19.44 -0.23
C ILE A 205 3.06 -19.21 -1.10
N GLN A 206 3.05 -18.13 -1.89
CA GLN A 206 2.01 -17.85 -2.89
C GLN A 206 2.11 -18.77 -4.13
N GLY A 207 3.12 -19.64 -4.21
CA GLY A 207 3.34 -20.57 -5.32
C GLY A 207 4.13 -19.98 -6.50
N GLY A 208 4.63 -18.75 -6.37
CA GLY A 208 5.44 -18.06 -7.37
C GLY A 208 6.93 -18.40 -7.29
N ALA A 209 7.65 -18.07 -8.36
CA ALA A 209 9.11 -18.14 -8.38
C ALA A 209 9.68 -16.77 -7.98
N PRO A 210 10.36 -16.63 -6.82
CA PRO A 210 10.90 -15.35 -6.40
C PRO A 210 12.07 -14.83 -7.24
N GLY A 211 12.16 -13.50 -7.35
CA GLY A 211 13.34 -12.73 -7.73
C GLY A 211 14.16 -12.26 -6.52
N ASP A 212 15.08 -11.31 -6.64
CA ASP A 212 15.51 -10.57 -7.84
C ASP A 212 16.92 -11.02 -8.25
N PHE A 213 17.02 -11.91 -9.22
CA PHE A 213 18.28 -12.42 -9.79
C PHE A 213 18.72 -11.64 -11.04
N SER A 214 18.27 -10.40 -11.22
CA SER A 214 18.76 -9.53 -12.29
C SER A 214 20.26 -9.28 -12.17
N GLU A 215 20.92 -8.88 -13.27
CA GLU A 215 22.36 -8.58 -13.24
C GLU A 215 22.76 -7.58 -12.13
N PRO A 216 22.05 -6.45 -11.94
CA PRO A 216 22.36 -5.52 -10.84
C PRO A 216 22.29 -6.17 -9.46
N ALA A 217 21.25 -6.95 -9.18
CA ALA A 217 21.07 -7.60 -7.88
C ALA A 217 22.12 -8.69 -7.62
N ARG A 218 22.44 -9.51 -8.64
CA ARG A 218 23.50 -10.53 -8.54
C ARG A 218 24.87 -9.88 -8.30
N LYS A 219 25.15 -8.77 -8.98
CA LYS A 219 26.39 -8.01 -8.80
C LYS A 219 26.48 -7.45 -7.38
N GLU A 220 25.45 -6.75 -6.92
CA GLU A 220 25.42 -6.17 -5.58
C GLU A 220 25.53 -7.25 -4.48
N ALA A 221 24.83 -8.38 -4.63
CA ALA A 221 24.95 -9.50 -3.70
C ALA A 221 26.38 -10.07 -3.65
N THR A 222 27.03 -10.22 -4.82
CA THR A 222 28.42 -10.70 -4.90
C THR A 222 29.39 -9.73 -4.21
N GLU A 223 29.20 -8.42 -4.40
CA GLU A 223 30.00 -7.37 -3.72
C GLU A 223 29.81 -7.38 -2.20
N ARG A 224 28.65 -7.82 -1.71
CA ARG A 224 28.36 -8.07 -0.28
C ARG A 224 28.88 -9.43 0.23
N GLY A 225 29.57 -10.21 -0.61
CA GLY A 225 30.12 -11.52 -0.26
C GLY A 225 29.09 -12.65 -0.21
N ILE A 226 27.94 -12.48 -0.86
CA ILE A 226 26.87 -13.49 -0.94
C ILE A 226 27.14 -14.43 -2.13
N ASP A 227 27.10 -15.74 -1.88
CA ASP A 227 27.10 -16.75 -2.94
C ASP A 227 25.72 -16.83 -3.58
N VAL A 228 25.57 -16.09 -4.68
CA VAL A 228 24.31 -15.95 -5.43
C VAL A 228 23.79 -17.29 -5.94
N GLU A 229 24.67 -18.16 -6.46
CA GLU A 229 24.22 -19.42 -7.04
C GLU A 229 23.77 -20.39 -5.95
N ARG A 230 24.46 -20.43 -4.81
CA ARG A 230 24.03 -21.22 -3.66
C ARG A 230 22.67 -20.75 -3.13
N CYS A 231 22.44 -19.44 -3.06
CA CYS A 231 21.14 -18.86 -2.72
C CYS A 231 20.04 -19.27 -3.72
N ARG A 232 20.33 -19.20 -5.02
CA ARG A 232 19.39 -19.60 -6.08
C ARG A 232 19.02 -21.08 -5.99
N GLN A 233 20.01 -21.95 -5.77
CA GLN A 233 19.78 -23.39 -5.59
C GLN A 233 18.95 -23.69 -4.33
N ALA A 234 19.20 -23.00 -3.23
CA ALA A 234 18.41 -23.12 -2.01
C ALA A 234 16.93 -22.74 -2.25
N LEU A 235 16.69 -21.62 -2.95
CA LEU A 235 15.33 -21.20 -3.31
C LEU A 235 14.66 -22.14 -4.31
N LEU A 236 15.40 -22.73 -5.25
CA LEU A 236 14.88 -23.79 -6.12
C LEU A 236 14.35 -24.99 -5.31
N ARG A 237 15.07 -25.42 -4.27
CA ARG A 237 14.60 -26.53 -3.41
C ARG A 237 13.31 -26.17 -2.66
N LEU A 238 13.21 -24.94 -2.16
CA LEU A 238 11.98 -24.46 -1.52
C LEU A 238 10.84 -24.32 -2.53
N TYR A 239 11.13 -23.84 -3.73
CA TYR A 239 10.16 -23.72 -4.82
C TYR A 239 9.60 -25.10 -5.19
N ASP A 240 10.46 -26.09 -5.43
CA ASP A 240 10.04 -27.47 -5.72
C ASP A 240 9.14 -28.01 -4.60
N PHE A 241 9.52 -27.81 -3.34
CA PHE A 241 8.70 -28.19 -2.20
C PHE A 241 7.32 -27.51 -2.21
N MET A 242 7.26 -26.20 -2.45
CA MET A 242 5.99 -25.47 -2.50
C MET A 242 5.09 -25.96 -3.64
N GLN A 243 5.66 -26.25 -4.82
CA GLN A 243 4.92 -26.83 -5.93
C GLN A 243 4.38 -28.23 -5.59
N GLU A 244 5.20 -29.09 -4.97
CA GLU A 244 4.78 -30.41 -4.52
C GLU A 244 3.66 -30.34 -3.46
N ALA A 245 3.78 -29.41 -2.50
CA ALA A 245 2.78 -29.20 -1.47
C ALA A 245 1.45 -28.74 -2.05
N ALA A 246 1.47 -27.75 -2.95
CA ALA A 246 0.31 -27.27 -3.66
C ALA A 246 -0.34 -28.34 -4.57
N ALA A 247 0.47 -29.25 -5.13
CA ALA A 247 -0.01 -30.39 -5.91
C ALA A 247 -0.63 -31.52 -5.05
N GLY A 248 -0.70 -31.35 -3.72
CA GLY A 248 -1.32 -32.32 -2.83
C GLY A 248 -0.41 -33.48 -2.42
N LYS A 249 0.91 -33.40 -2.65
CA LYS A 249 1.87 -34.44 -2.24
C LYS A 249 1.75 -34.71 -0.74
N GLN A 250 1.71 -35.99 -0.37
CA GLN A 250 1.72 -36.42 1.02
C GLN A 250 3.17 -36.48 1.52
N PHE A 251 3.42 -35.82 2.66
CA PHE A 251 4.72 -35.82 3.31
C PHE A 251 4.63 -36.62 4.61
N PRO A 252 5.61 -37.48 4.95
CA PRO A 252 5.52 -38.36 6.12
C PRO A 252 5.23 -37.64 7.45
N ASP A 253 5.82 -36.45 7.66
CA ASP A 253 5.65 -35.65 8.88
C ASP A 253 4.74 -34.41 8.64
N GLY A 254 3.99 -34.39 7.53
CA GLY A 254 3.21 -33.23 7.10
C GLY A 254 4.05 -32.12 6.43
N PRO A 255 3.38 -31.15 5.79
CA PRO A 255 4.01 -30.11 4.99
C PRO A 255 4.75 -29.09 5.86
N LEU A 256 4.23 -28.73 7.04
CA LEU A 256 4.90 -27.74 7.91
C LEU A 256 6.28 -28.21 8.37
N ILE A 257 6.37 -29.44 8.89
CA ILE A 257 7.64 -30.01 9.36
C ILE A 257 8.60 -30.22 8.19
N THR A 258 8.08 -30.65 7.04
CA THR A 258 8.90 -30.81 5.83
C THR A 258 9.43 -29.47 5.34
N PHE A 259 8.62 -28.41 5.33
CA PHE A 259 9.06 -27.06 5.00
C PHE A 259 10.23 -26.61 5.89
N LEU A 260 10.10 -26.78 7.21
CA LEU A 260 11.18 -26.45 8.15
C LEU A 260 12.45 -27.24 7.87
N ARG A 261 12.33 -28.53 7.54
CA ARG A 261 13.48 -29.37 7.17
C ARG A 261 14.17 -28.87 5.89
N VAL A 262 13.40 -28.59 4.84
CA VAL A 262 13.95 -28.05 3.58
C VAL A 262 14.63 -26.72 3.83
N LEU A 263 14.07 -25.84 4.66
CA LEU A 263 14.68 -24.56 5.01
C LEU A 263 15.99 -24.73 5.79
N LEU A 264 16.04 -25.65 6.76
CA LEU A 264 17.25 -25.95 7.54
C LEU A 264 18.36 -26.57 6.68
N ASP A 265 18.00 -27.39 5.70
CA ASP A 265 18.95 -27.99 4.75
C ASP A 265 19.43 -26.98 3.69
N ASN A 266 18.71 -25.86 3.52
CA ASN A 266 18.97 -24.83 2.50
C ASN A 266 18.94 -23.40 3.11
N PRO A 267 19.78 -23.11 4.12
CA PRO A 267 19.72 -21.84 4.86
C PRO A 267 20.06 -20.62 4.01
N GLU A 268 20.69 -20.80 2.84
CA GLU A 268 21.04 -19.70 1.92
C GLU A 268 19.81 -19.02 1.32
N ALA A 269 18.66 -19.69 1.32
CA ALA A 269 17.39 -19.04 0.99
C ALA A 269 17.10 -17.86 1.92
N LEU A 270 17.43 -17.98 3.22
CA LEU A 270 17.26 -16.90 4.19
C LEU A 270 18.30 -15.77 4.03
N ILE A 271 19.47 -16.08 3.48
CA ILE A 271 20.47 -15.06 3.12
C ILE A 271 19.93 -14.19 1.98
N TRP A 272 19.35 -14.81 0.96
CA TRP A 272 18.72 -14.09 -0.14
C TRP A 272 17.49 -13.29 0.28
N GLU A 273 16.64 -13.90 1.10
CA GLU A 273 15.49 -13.23 1.72
C GLU A 273 15.92 -11.93 2.43
N LYS A 274 16.96 -12.03 3.27
CA LYS A 274 17.51 -10.87 3.98
C LYS A 274 18.07 -9.81 3.01
N PHE A 275 18.86 -10.22 2.03
CA PHE A 275 19.42 -9.30 1.03
C PHE A 275 18.32 -8.52 0.29
N TRP A 276 17.31 -9.23 -0.22
CA TRP A 276 16.18 -8.62 -0.92
C TRP A 276 15.43 -7.65 0.00
N LEU A 277 15.16 -8.08 1.25
CA LEU A 277 14.42 -7.28 2.22
C LEU A 277 15.16 -5.99 2.58
N GLU A 278 16.48 -6.06 2.77
CA GLU A 278 17.33 -4.89 2.99
C GLU A 278 17.21 -3.91 1.82
N ARG A 279 17.32 -4.38 0.57
CA ARG A 279 17.24 -3.51 -0.62
C ARG A 279 15.87 -2.90 -0.86
N ASN A 280 14.80 -3.64 -0.54
CA ASN A 280 13.45 -3.11 -0.59
C ASN A 280 13.27 -1.98 0.43
N LYS A 281 13.68 -2.18 1.70
CA LYS A 281 13.63 -1.15 2.76
C LYS A 281 14.58 0.02 2.53
N ASP A 282 15.71 -0.21 1.89
CA ASP A 282 16.67 0.85 1.58
C ASP A 282 16.07 1.89 0.64
N LEU A 283 15.07 1.55 -0.18
CA LEU A 283 14.37 2.55 -1.00
C LEU A 283 13.62 3.55 -0.12
N ASP A 284 12.92 3.06 0.91
CA ASP A 284 12.26 3.92 1.87
C ASP A 284 13.27 4.84 2.59
N ARG A 285 14.45 4.31 2.95
CA ARG A 285 15.55 5.08 3.57
C ARG A 285 16.15 6.12 2.65
N GLU A 286 16.45 5.73 1.42
CA GLU A 286 17.03 6.62 0.39
C GLU A 286 16.07 7.77 0.11
N LEU A 287 14.77 7.49 0.00
CA LEU A 287 13.74 8.50 -0.20
C LEU A 287 13.55 9.42 1.01
N TYR A 288 13.51 8.88 2.22
CA TYR A 288 13.48 9.69 3.43
C TYR A 288 14.68 10.64 3.48
N GLY A 289 15.90 10.12 3.29
CA GLY A 289 17.12 10.92 3.28
C GLY A 289 17.11 12.00 2.20
N LEU A 290 16.64 11.68 1.00
CA LEU A 290 16.48 12.64 -0.10
C LEU A 290 15.49 13.75 0.24
N VAL A 291 14.32 13.41 0.79
CA VAL A 291 13.31 14.40 1.21
C VAL A 291 13.88 15.31 2.28
N LYS A 292 14.52 14.76 3.31
CA LYS A 292 15.15 15.55 4.38
C LYS A 292 16.30 16.41 3.89
N TRP A 293 17.05 15.96 2.89
CA TRP A 293 18.08 16.78 2.24
C TRP A 293 17.48 17.96 1.46
N CYS A 294 16.38 17.73 0.74
CA CYS A 294 15.73 18.78 -0.05
C CYS A 294 15.00 19.80 0.83
N LYS A 295 14.24 19.31 1.82
CA LYS A 295 13.41 20.10 2.75
C LYS A 295 13.37 19.38 4.11
N PRO A 296 14.26 19.72 5.07
CA PRO A 296 14.39 19.00 6.35
C PRO A 296 13.10 18.88 7.17
N GLU A 297 12.29 19.93 7.18
CA GLU A 297 11.03 19.98 7.95
C GLU A 297 9.85 19.33 7.21
N LEU A 298 10.02 18.91 5.95
CA LEU A 298 8.94 18.29 5.19
C LEU A 298 8.66 16.88 5.74
N PRO A 299 7.44 16.58 6.20
CA PRO A 299 7.07 15.25 6.68
C PRO A 299 7.14 14.20 5.57
N PHE A 300 7.76 13.07 5.86
CA PHE A 300 7.80 11.88 5.04
C PHE A 300 7.23 10.71 5.83
N GLY A 301 6.31 9.96 5.23
CA GLY A 301 5.74 8.81 5.91
C GLY A 301 5.42 7.65 5.00
N LEU A 302 5.23 6.50 5.65
CA LEU A 302 5.07 5.21 4.99
C LEU A 302 3.61 4.76 5.08
N ASN A 303 3.01 4.48 3.94
CA ASN A 303 1.79 3.70 3.86
C ASN A 303 2.15 2.22 4.02
N VAL A 304 1.65 1.59 5.09
CA VAL A 304 2.01 0.23 5.48
C VAL A 304 0.89 -0.74 5.10
N TRP A 305 1.24 -1.72 4.26
CA TRP A 305 0.31 -2.68 3.70
C TRP A 305 -0.40 -3.52 4.77
N ASN A 306 -1.69 -3.78 4.60
CA ASN A 306 -2.49 -4.60 5.53
C ASN A 306 -1.97 -6.04 5.70
N ARG A 307 -1.26 -6.61 4.71
CA ARG A 307 -0.60 -7.92 4.85
C ARG A 307 0.37 -7.95 6.04
N ASN A 308 0.94 -6.80 6.45
CA ASN A 308 1.80 -6.72 7.65
C ASN A 308 1.04 -7.09 8.94
N HIS A 309 -0.29 -6.98 8.94
CA HIS A 309 -1.14 -7.36 10.07
C HIS A 309 -1.54 -8.85 10.03
N PHE A 310 -1.56 -9.44 8.82
CA PHE A 310 -2.17 -10.76 8.57
C PHE A 310 -1.17 -11.90 8.40
N ASN A 311 0.10 -11.58 8.14
CA ASN A 311 1.13 -12.57 7.88
C ASN A 311 2.26 -12.44 8.91
N PRO A 312 2.56 -13.48 9.71
CA PRO A 312 3.59 -13.42 10.75
C PRO A 312 5.01 -13.26 10.20
N ILE A 313 5.30 -13.81 9.01
CA ILE A 313 6.58 -13.61 8.33
C ILE A 313 6.69 -12.13 7.94
N ARG A 314 5.64 -11.57 7.36
CA ARG A 314 5.59 -10.16 6.98
C ARG A 314 5.71 -9.22 8.17
N ARG A 315 5.05 -9.52 9.28
CA ARG A 315 5.17 -8.73 10.51
C ARG A 315 6.59 -8.75 11.07
N ALA A 316 7.29 -9.87 10.97
CA ALA A 316 8.70 -9.97 11.37
C ALA A 316 9.63 -9.20 10.41
N GLN A 317 9.29 -9.16 9.12
CA GLN A 317 10.07 -8.47 8.10
C GLN A 317 10.00 -6.94 8.21
N TRP A 318 8.90 -6.33 8.66
CA TRP A 318 8.73 -4.87 8.76
C TRP A 318 8.44 -4.39 10.19
N PRO A 319 9.41 -4.49 11.12
CA PRO A 319 9.21 -4.05 12.50
C PRO A 319 9.02 -2.53 12.59
N TRP A 320 8.07 -2.08 13.40
CA TRP A 320 7.77 -0.66 13.60
C TRP A 320 8.99 0.17 14.04
N ALA A 321 9.77 -0.35 14.98
CA ALA A 321 10.95 0.33 15.52
C ALA A 321 12.02 0.63 14.46
N GLU A 322 12.14 -0.19 13.42
CA GLU A 322 13.07 0.06 12.31
C GLU A 322 12.53 1.17 11.39
N GLN A 323 11.23 1.16 11.12
CA GLN A 323 10.58 2.17 10.25
C GLN A 323 10.72 3.59 10.81
N THR A 324 10.77 3.77 12.14
CA THR A 324 10.95 5.11 12.74
C THR A 324 12.33 5.74 12.44
N LEU A 325 13.27 4.98 11.88
CA LEU A 325 14.57 5.52 11.46
C LEU A 325 14.48 6.29 10.13
N TYR A 326 13.41 6.10 9.37
CA TYR A 326 13.21 6.66 8.03
C TYR A 326 11.75 7.04 7.73
N ALA A 327 10.98 7.36 8.77
CA ALA A 327 9.61 7.84 8.63
C ALA A 327 9.24 8.75 9.80
N ASP A 328 8.70 9.93 9.51
CA ASP A 328 8.11 10.82 10.51
C ASP A 328 6.70 10.35 10.94
N PHE A 329 6.02 9.62 10.05
CA PHE A 329 4.74 9.00 10.32
C PHE A 329 4.56 7.67 9.58
N VAL A 330 3.71 6.81 10.14
CA VAL A 330 3.26 5.57 9.50
C VAL A 330 1.74 5.59 9.35
N LYS A 331 1.27 5.01 8.24
CA LYS A 331 -0.15 4.78 7.93
C LYS A 331 -0.44 3.30 7.76
N PRO A 332 -0.73 2.55 8.83
CA PRO A 332 -1.17 1.16 8.74
C PRO A 332 -2.53 1.08 8.03
N ILE A 333 -2.63 0.26 6.98
CA ILE A 333 -3.90 0.04 6.27
C ILE A 333 -4.81 -0.91 7.05
N THR A 334 -5.98 -0.42 7.46
CA THR A 334 -6.98 -1.19 8.21
C THR A 334 -8.33 -1.16 7.53
N TYR A 335 -8.41 -1.44 6.22
CA TYR A 335 -9.67 -1.44 5.46
C TYR A 335 -10.62 -2.52 5.99
N GLN A 336 -11.40 -2.14 7.00
CA GLN A 336 -12.05 -3.02 7.96
C GLN A 336 -13.13 -3.89 7.32
N HIS A 337 -13.94 -3.33 6.40
CA HIS A 337 -14.93 -4.12 5.66
C HIS A 337 -14.26 -5.11 4.69
N GLN A 338 -13.16 -4.74 4.03
CA GLN A 338 -12.43 -5.61 3.11
C GLN A 338 -11.50 -6.60 3.82
N ALA A 339 -11.16 -6.37 5.10
CA ALA A 339 -10.09 -7.09 5.80
C ALA A 339 -10.34 -8.61 5.88
N GLY A 340 -11.59 -9.05 5.97
CA GLY A 340 -11.95 -10.47 5.95
C GLY A 340 -11.64 -11.16 4.61
N GLU A 341 -11.88 -10.49 3.48
CA GLU A 341 -11.50 -10.99 2.16
C GLU A 341 -9.97 -11.10 2.03
N VAL A 342 -9.24 -10.07 2.49
CA VAL A 342 -7.77 -10.06 2.43
C VAL A 342 -7.18 -11.16 3.32
N TRP A 343 -7.72 -11.35 4.53
CA TRP A 343 -7.34 -12.45 5.41
C TRP A 343 -7.58 -13.81 4.75
N SER A 344 -8.78 -14.02 4.20
CA SER A 344 -9.16 -15.28 3.55
C SER A 344 -8.20 -15.64 2.42
N ARG A 345 -7.87 -14.64 1.57
CA ARG A 345 -6.86 -14.79 0.51
C ARG A 345 -5.48 -15.10 1.06
N GLU A 346 -5.00 -14.35 2.04
CA GLU A 346 -3.68 -14.60 2.64
C GLU A 346 -3.59 -16.03 3.21
N LEU A 347 -4.58 -16.44 4.00
CA LEU A 347 -4.61 -17.76 4.61
C LEU A 347 -4.71 -18.89 3.57
N SER A 348 -5.38 -18.65 2.44
CA SER A 348 -5.49 -19.63 1.35
C SER A 348 -4.14 -20.10 0.82
N PHE A 349 -3.14 -19.20 0.73
CA PHE A 349 -1.80 -19.54 0.27
C PHE A 349 -1.12 -20.52 1.25
N PHE A 350 -1.19 -20.20 2.54
CA PHE A 350 -0.66 -21.05 3.61
C PHE A 350 -1.39 -22.39 3.67
N ARG A 351 -2.72 -22.42 3.55
CA ARG A 351 -3.53 -23.64 3.61
C ARG A 351 -3.44 -24.52 2.38
N THR A 352 -2.95 -23.99 1.26
CA THR A 352 -2.65 -24.81 0.08
C THR A 352 -1.27 -25.49 0.23
N THR A 353 -0.41 -24.96 1.10
CA THR A 353 0.99 -25.38 1.26
C THR A 353 1.31 -25.80 2.70
N ILE A 354 1.92 -24.91 3.50
CA ILE A 354 2.56 -25.23 4.77
C ILE A 354 1.58 -25.46 5.94
N LEU A 355 0.36 -24.91 5.87
CA LEU A 355 -0.71 -25.10 6.86
C LEU A 355 -1.85 -25.98 6.33
N ARG A 356 -1.60 -26.79 5.29
CA ARG A 356 -2.62 -27.62 4.64
C ARG A 356 -3.29 -28.64 5.57
N ASP A 357 -2.58 -29.11 6.58
CA ASP A 357 -3.09 -30.11 7.52
C ASP A 357 -4.01 -29.49 8.60
N PHE A 358 -4.14 -28.15 8.63
CA PHE A 358 -5.06 -27.46 9.54
C PHE A 358 -6.43 -27.24 8.91
N GLU A 359 -7.48 -27.46 9.71
CA GLU A 359 -8.80 -26.93 9.41
C GLU A 359 -8.76 -25.40 9.37
N PRO A 360 -9.54 -24.74 8.48
CA PRO A 360 -9.45 -23.29 8.25
C PRO A 360 -9.60 -22.47 9.54
N ASP A 361 -10.53 -22.89 10.38
CA ASP A 361 -10.88 -22.24 11.63
C ASP A 361 -9.81 -22.45 12.72
N GLU A 362 -9.12 -23.59 12.69
CA GLU A 362 -8.02 -23.88 13.60
C GLU A 362 -6.80 -23.01 13.26
N ALA A 363 -6.41 -22.97 11.99
CA ALA A 363 -5.34 -22.11 11.51
C ALA A 363 -5.63 -20.64 11.80
N THR A 364 -6.88 -20.20 11.55
CA THR A 364 -7.29 -18.81 11.79
C THR A 364 -7.14 -18.42 13.26
N ARG A 365 -7.68 -19.22 14.19
CA ARG A 365 -7.56 -18.94 15.63
C ARG A 365 -6.11 -18.94 16.11
N ALA A 366 -5.28 -19.86 15.61
CA ALA A 366 -3.86 -19.90 15.97
C ALA A 366 -3.13 -18.63 15.50
N LEU A 367 -3.30 -18.24 14.23
CA LEU A 367 -2.66 -17.06 13.67
C LEU A 367 -3.19 -15.76 14.30
N PHE A 368 -4.48 -15.67 14.58
CA PHE A 368 -5.08 -14.54 15.30
C PHE A 368 -4.42 -14.32 16.67
N ARG A 369 -4.18 -15.39 17.44
CA ARG A 369 -3.46 -15.27 18.72
C ARG A 369 -2.02 -14.76 18.55
N ILE A 370 -1.32 -15.22 17.52
CA ILE A 370 0.05 -14.77 17.22
C ILE A 370 0.05 -13.29 16.80
N LEU A 371 -0.95 -12.89 16.01
CA LEU A 371 -1.04 -11.57 15.41
C LEU A 371 -1.80 -10.55 16.30
N GLY A 372 -2.34 -10.97 17.44
CA GLY A 372 -3.13 -10.11 18.32
C GLY A 372 -4.46 -9.67 17.69
N LEU A 373 -5.07 -10.54 16.88
CA LEU A 373 -6.39 -10.35 16.27
C LEU A 373 -7.44 -11.17 17.04
N ASN A 374 -8.69 -10.72 17.00
CA ASN A 374 -9.82 -11.45 17.59
C ASN A 374 -11.11 -11.11 16.84
N GLU A 375 -11.29 -11.74 15.69
CA GLU A 375 -12.36 -11.45 14.74
C GLU A 375 -13.25 -12.68 14.50
N ALA A 376 -14.24 -12.54 13.61
CA ALA A 376 -15.20 -13.60 13.29
C ALA A 376 -14.52 -14.92 12.84
N PRO A 377 -15.24 -16.07 12.92
CA PRO A 377 -14.77 -17.35 12.39
C PRO A 377 -14.47 -17.28 10.89
N PHE A 378 -13.60 -18.17 10.39
CA PHE A 378 -13.09 -18.11 9.02
C PHE A 378 -14.18 -18.06 7.96
N ALA A 379 -15.24 -18.87 8.15
CA ALA A 379 -16.36 -18.97 7.22
C ALA A 379 -17.21 -17.68 7.13
N GLU A 380 -17.15 -16.80 8.13
CA GLU A 380 -17.96 -15.58 8.22
C GLU A 380 -17.15 -14.33 7.87
N LEU A 381 -15.82 -14.36 8.04
CA LEU A 381 -14.94 -13.19 7.92
C LEU A 381 -15.15 -12.37 6.65
N VAL A 382 -15.30 -13.02 5.49
CA VAL A 382 -15.48 -12.29 4.23
C VAL A 382 -16.75 -11.44 4.26
N ALA A 383 -17.85 -11.99 4.78
CA ALA A 383 -19.15 -11.32 4.82
C ALA A 383 -19.29 -10.32 5.97
N THR A 384 -18.55 -10.51 7.06
CA THR A 384 -18.58 -9.61 8.23
C THR A 384 -17.55 -8.49 8.16
N GLY A 385 -16.44 -8.71 7.47
CA GLY A 385 -15.24 -7.89 7.65
C GLY A 385 -14.64 -8.10 9.04
N MET A 386 -13.83 -7.15 9.48
CA MET A 386 -13.28 -7.09 10.84
C MET A 386 -13.86 -5.89 11.59
N ASP A 387 -14.13 -6.06 12.88
CA ASP A 387 -14.82 -5.05 13.68
C ASP A 387 -13.91 -3.84 13.97
N PRO A 388 -14.36 -2.58 13.78
CA PRO A 388 -13.52 -1.42 14.04
C PRO A 388 -12.95 -1.33 15.46
N ASP A 389 -13.72 -1.73 16.47
CA ASP A 389 -13.36 -1.56 17.87
C ASP A 389 -12.32 -2.58 18.34
N SER A 390 -12.22 -3.73 17.68
CA SER A 390 -11.14 -4.71 17.90
C SER A 390 -9.99 -4.52 16.91
N TYR A 391 -10.29 -4.48 15.60
CA TYR A 391 -9.28 -4.48 14.56
C TYR A 391 -8.59 -3.13 14.40
N VAL A 392 -9.33 -2.05 14.11
CA VAL A 392 -8.73 -0.72 13.88
C VAL A 392 -8.07 -0.22 15.17
N HIS A 393 -8.77 -0.31 16.30
CA HIS A 393 -8.20 0.01 17.61
C HIS A 393 -6.97 -0.83 17.94
N GLY A 394 -7.04 -2.15 17.77
CA GLY A 394 -5.95 -3.07 18.09
C GLY A 394 -4.70 -2.84 17.25
N GLN A 395 -4.85 -2.64 15.94
CA GLN A 395 -3.73 -2.29 15.06
C GLN A 395 -3.17 -0.90 15.37
N CYS A 396 -4.01 0.07 15.74
CA CYS A 396 -3.55 1.38 16.15
C CYS A 396 -2.71 1.31 17.45
N ALA A 397 -3.21 0.61 18.46
CA ALA A 397 -2.49 0.40 19.72
C ALA A 397 -1.16 -0.35 19.52
N ASP A 398 -1.13 -1.33 18.62
CA ASP A 398 0.11 -2.04 18.27
C ASP A 398 1.11 -1.14 17.56
N ALA A 399 0.67 -0.36 16.58
CA ALA A 399 1.53 0.59 15.87
C ALA A 399 2.09 1.64 16.83
N LEU A 400 1.27 2.22 17.71
CA LEU A 400 1.70 3.19 18.73
C LEU A 400 2.78 2.63 19.66
N ARG A 401 2.57 1.40 20.16
CA ARG A 401 3.55 0.69 20.98
C ARG A 401 4.84 0.40 20.20
N GLY A 402 4.70 0.02 18.93
CA GLY A 402 5.82 -0.33 18.07
C GLY A 402 6.70 0.87 17.67
N VAL A 403 6.10 2.02 17.40
CA VAL A 403 6.84 3.25 17.05
C VAL A 403 7.38 3.98 18.28
N ASP A 404 6.87 3.68 19.48
CA ASP A 404 7.39 4.17 20.76
C ASP A 404 7.55 5.71 20.78
N GLY A 405 6.55 6.41 20.24
CA GLY A 405 6.53 7.87 20.15
C GLY A 405 7.49 8.52 19.15
N LYS A 406 8.28 7.74 18.40
CA LYS A 406 9.28 8.24 17.44
C LYS A 406 8.71 8.56 16.06
N ALA A 407 7.48 8.12 15.78
CA ALA A 407 6.73 8.46 14.58
C ALA A 407 5.25 8.69 14.93
N LYS A 408 4.56 9.49 14.11
CA LYS A 408 3.10 9.61 14.18
C LYS A 408 2.43 8.38 13.59
N VAL A 409 1.23 8.07 14.07
CA VAL A 409 0.42 6.93 13.62
C VAL A 409 -0.89 7.48 13.10
N TYR A 410 -1.10 7.37 11.79
CA TYR A 410 -2.34 7.78 11.12
C TYR A 410 -3.05 6.56 10.56
N MET A 411 -4.20 6.18 11.10
CA MET A 411 -4.84 4.93 10.68
C MET A 411 -5.45 5.06 9.29
N GLY A 412 -5.12 4.12 8.38
CA GLY A 412 -5.67 4.05 7.05
C GLY A 412 -7.06 3.40 7.05
N ILE A 413 -8.12 4.21 7.10
CA ILE A 413 -9.50 3.73 7.20
C ILE A 413 -10.04 3.42 5.80
N GLY A 414 -10.59 2.22 5.64
CA GLY A 414 -11.20 1.82 4.38
C GLY A 414 -12.57 2.46 4.23
N VAL A 415 -12.73 3.32 3.25
CA VAL A 415 -14.04 3.85 2.84
C VAL A 415 -14.25 3.37 1.41
N ASP A 416 -15.21 2.46 1.23
CA ASP A 416 -15.53 1.85 -0.06
C ASP A 416 -14.29 1.28 -0.79
N ALA A 417 -13.36 0.69 -0.04
CA ALA A 417 -12.29 -0.10 -0.63
C ALA A 417 -12.92 -1.20 -1.52
N PRO A 418 -12.40 -1.40 -2.74
CA PRO A 418 -13.12 -2.11 -3.80
C PRO A 418 -13.36 -3.57 -3.42
N ARG A 419 -14.61 -4.02 -3.53
CA ARG A 419 -14.94 -5.43 -3.37
C ARG A 419 -14.57 -6.20 -4.64
N THR A 420 -14.06 -7.41 -4.48
CA THR A 420 -13.85 -8.33 -5.62
C THR A 420 -14.86 -9.48 -5.65
N LEU A 421 -15.62 -9.64 -4.55
CA LEU A 421 -16.64 -10.66 -4.38
C LEU A 421 -17.96 -10.02 -3.90
N PRO A 422 -19.13 -10.49 -4.38
CA PRO A 422 -20.44 -9.99 -3.94
C PRO A 422 -20.67 -10.12 -2.43
N GLU A 423 -20.16 -11.18 -1.83
CA GLU A 423 -20.29 -11.50 -0.41
C GLU A 423 -19.39 -10.68 0.49
N THR A 424 -18.36 -10.00 -0.03
CA THR A 424 -17.48 -9.17 0.80
C THR A 424 -18.30 -8.10 1.52
N ALA A 425 -18.02 -7.92 2.82
CA ALA A 425 -18.72 -6.98 3.67
C ALA A 425 -18.77 -5.58 3.03
N LYS A 426 -19.95 -4.96 3.07
CA LYS A 426 -20.16 -3.63 2.53
C LYS A 426 -19.62 -2.58 3.48
N CYS A 427 -19.04 -1.53 2.92
CA CYS A 427 -18.79 -0.31 3.68
C CYS A 427 -20.13 0.28 4.14
N SER A 428 -20.11 1.02 5.25
CA SER A 428 -21.25 1.78 5.73
C SER A 428 -20.77 2.99 6.53
N ARG A 429 -21.65 3.97 6.68
CA ARG A 429 -21.43 5.14 7.53
C ARG A 429 -21.01 4.76 8.96
N ASP A 430 -21.69 3.79 9.57
CA ASP A 430 -21.41 3.33 10.94
C ASP A 430 -20.00 2.75 11.08
N ILE A 431 -19.59 1.90 10.14
CA ILE A 431 -18.25 1.30 10.15
C ILE A 431 -17.18 2.39 10.07
N VAL A 432 -17.37 3.41 9.21
CA VAL A 432 -16.44 4.54 9.08
C VAL A 432 -16.39 5.37 10.36
N TYR A 433 -17.55 5.74 10.91
CA TYR A 433 -17.68 6.45 12.19
C TYR A 433 -16.96 5.73 13.33
N ARG A 434 -17.25 4.44 13.53
CA ARG A 434 -16.61 3.62 14.57
C ARG A 434 -15.10 3.49 14.37
N SER A 435 -14.64 3.40 13.12
CA SER A 435 -13.19 3.31 12.81
C SER A 435 -12.43 4.57 13.18
N VAL A 436 -13.02 5.75 12.97
CA VAL A 436 -12.43 7.03 13.39
C VAL A 436 -12.37 7.10 14.91
N LEU A 437 -13.47 6.80 15.62
CA LEU A 437 -13.47 6.79 17.08
C LEU A 437 -12.50 5.76 17.67
N ALA A 438 -12.45 4.55 17.11
CA ALA A 438 -11.53 3.49 17.52
C ALA A 438 -10.07 3.93 17.43
N THR A 439 -9.71 4.66 16.37
CA THR A 439 -8.37 5.23 16.19
C THR A 439 -8.02 6.19 17.33
N TYR A 440 -8.87 7.16 17.63
CA TYR A 440 -8.57 8.16 18.66
C TYR A 440 -8.65 7.57 20.08
N ARG A 441 -9.55 6.62 20.34
CA ARG A 441 -9.59 5.89 21.62
C ARG A 441 -8.32 5.10 21.89
N ALA A 442 -7.68 4.56 20.85
CA ALA A 442 -6.38 3.91 20.97
C ALA A 442 -5.21 4.89 21.21
N GLY A 443 -5.43 6.20 21.04
CA GLY A 443 -4.39 7.24 21.09
C GLY A 443 -3.73 7.54 19.75
N GLY A 444 -4.35 7.15 18.63
CA GLY A 444 -3.87 7.45 17.28
C GLY A 444 -3.79 8.95 17.03
N HIS A 445 -2.84 9.37 16.19
CA HIS A 445 -2.57 10.79 15.93
C HIS A 445 -3.45 11.38 14.82
N GLY A 446 -4.21 10.53 14.11
CA GLY A 446 -5.04 10.93 12.99
C GLY A 446 -5.54 9.75 12.17
N VAL A 447 -6.26 10.06 11.11
CA VAL A 447 -6.81 9.09 10.15
C VAL A 447 -6.49 9.52 8.73
N VAL A 448 -6.41 8.55 7.82
CA VAL A 448 -6.34 8.79 6.37
C VAL A 448 -7.36 7.90 5.68
N LEU A 449 -8.37 8.52 5.07
CA LEU A 449 -9.43 7.83 4.35
C LEU A 449 -8.90 7.33 3.00
N ALA A 450 -9.23 6.09 2.67
CA ALA A 450 -8.53 5.33 1.66
C ALA A 450 -9.45 4.26 1.04
N PRO A 451 -9.18 3.76 -0.19
CA PRO A 451 -7.95 3.97 -0.98
C PRO A 451 -7.98 5.16 -1.95
N ASN A 452 -9.17 5.67 -2.31
CA ASN A 452 -9.33 6.77 -3.28
C ASN A 452 -10.74 7.39 -3.19
N TYR A 453 -10.82 8.70 -3.01
CA TYR A 453 -12.06 9.49 -2.99
C TYR A 453 -13.00 9.19 -4.16
N ALA A 454 -12.48 8.95 -5.37
CA ALA A 454 -13.30 8.62 -6.55
C ALA A 454 -14.07 7.29 -6.47
N SER A 455 -13.91 6.53 -5.38
CA SER A 455 -14.66 5.30 -5.08
C SER A 455 -15.54 5.42 -3.83
N MET A 456 -15.42 6.51 -3.08
CA MET A 456 -16.09 6.68 -1.79
C MET A 456 -17.48 7.28 -1.97
N HIS A 457 -18.47 6.80 -1.23
CA HIS A 457 -19.75 7.51 -1.16
C HIS A 457 -19.66 8.63 -0.13
N LEU A 458 -20.12 9.84 -0.47
CA LEU A 458 -20.18 10.96 0.46
C LEU A 458 -21.04 10.61 1.68
N THR A 459 -22.10 9.80 1.51
CA THR A 459 -22.91 9.28 2.61
C THR A 459 -22.15 8.38 3.60
N HIS A 460 -21.10 7.69 3.16
CA HIS A 460 -20.20 6.94 4.05
C HIS A 460 -19.18 7.88 4.71
N LEU A 461 -18.70 8.88 3.99
CA LEU A 461 -17.82 9.94 4.53
C LEU A 461 -18.49 10.78 5.61
N ASP A 462 -19.82 10.92 5.61
CA ASP A 462 -20.57 11.56 6.70
C ASP A 462 -20.30 10.90 8.06
N GLY A 463 -19.88 9.63 8.11
CA GLY A 463 -19.49 8.96 9.34
C GLY A 463 -18.21 9.54 9.95
N VAL A 464 -17.32 10.09 9.12
CA VAL A 464 -16.13 10.81 9.60
C VAL A 464 -16.52 12.11 10.26
N ALA A 465 -17.37 12.91 9.60
CA ALA A 465 -17.86 14.17 10.14
C ALA A 465 -18.56 13.97 11.49
N GLU A 466 -19.43 12.96 11.57
CA GLU A 466 -20.12 12.59 12.81
C GLU A 466 -19.14 12.20 13.94
N ALA A 467 -18.08 11.45 13.62
CA ALA A 467 -17.07 11.07 14.60
C ALA A 467 -16.25 12.28 15.08
N LEU A 468 -15.91 13.20 14.17
CA LEU A 468 -15.18 14.42 14.52
C LEU A 468 -16.04 15.35 15.39
N ASP A 469 -17.32 15.54 15.06
CA ASP A 469 -18.28 16.28 15.88
C ASP A 469 -18.34 15.76 17.31
N GLU A 470 -18.37 14.43 17.50
CA GLU A 470 -18.37 13.83 18.83
C GLU A 470 -17.04 14.04 19.58
N LEU A 471 -15.91 13.98 18.88
CA LEU A 471 -14.59 14.16 19.46
C LEU A 471 -14.32 15.62 19.85
N ASP A 472 -14.95 16.59 19.21
CA ASP A 472 -14.83 18.02 19.55
C ASP A 472 -15.75 18.46 20.69
N GLN A 473 -16.77 17.65 21.00
CA GLN A 473 -17.63 17.86 22.17
C GLN A 473 -17.03 17.32 23.48
N LYS A 474 -15.95 16.53 23.40
CA LYS A 474 -15.26 15.91 24.55
C LYS A 474 -13.92 16.57 24.79
#